data_AF-A0A445F4F2-F1
#
_entry.id   AF-A0A445F4F2-F1
#
_cell.length_a   1.000
_cell.length_b   1.000
_cell.length_c   1.000
_cell.angle_alpha   90.00
_cell.angle_beta   90.00
_cell.angle_gamma   90.00
#
_symmetry.space_group_name_H-M   'P 1'
#
loop_
_entity.id
_entity.type
_entity.pdbx_description
1 polymer ?
#
loop_
_entity_poly.entity_id
_entity_poly.type
_entity_poly.pdbx_seq_one_letter_code
_entity_poly.pdbx_strand_id
1 'polypeptide(L)'
;MKPGALLSVLACAFAAVIWAANGDDNLVPPRREVYGNGRIFDISHRYQPEMPEWESNDGIGQFLWLPKSMKNGSLANNSEMKFPTHTGTHVDAPGHVFDHYFHAGFDVDTLDLDILNGPAMLVDVPRDSNITAQVMKSLNIPRGVIRVLFRTLNTDRRLMFQKEWDSSYVGFTADGAKWLVENTDIKLVGIDYLSVASYDYLIPSHLVFLKDRISLYKPD
;
A
#
# COMPACT_ATOMS: atom_id res chain seq x y z
N MET A 1 -1.37 -12.72 -40.58
CA MET A 1 -0.98 -11.41 -40.05
C MET A 1 -1.13 -11.45 -38.53
N LYS A 2 -0.04 -11.30 -37.78
CA LYS A 2 -0.09 -11.24 -36.31
C LYS A 2 -0.66 -9.87 -35.89
N PRO A 3 -1.56 -9.77 -34.91
CA PRO A 3 -1.99 -8.48 -34.38
C PRO A 3 -0.80 -7.81 -33.70
N GLY A 4 -0.55 -6.55 -34.04
CA GLY A 4 0.55 -5.77 -33.52
C GLY A 4 0.43 -5.57 -32.01
N ALA A 5 1.47 -5.93 -31.27
CA ALA A 5 1.62 -5.54 -29.88
C ALA A 5 1.76 -4.02 -29.81
N LEU A 6 0.78 -3.35 -29.20
CA LEU A 6 0.87 -1.94 -28.87
C LEU A 6 1.82 -1.82 -27.68
N LEU A 7 3.09 -1.50 -27.96
CA LEU A 7 4.09 -1.23 -26.93
C LEU A 7 3.74 0.13 -26.29
N SER A 8 3.05 0.14 -25.15
CA SER A 8 2.84 1.37 -24.39
C SER A 8 4.10 1.69 -23.60
N VAL A 9 5.04 2.40 -24.22
CA VAL A 9 6.17 2.97 -23.50
C VAL A 9 5.64 4.14 -22.69
N LEU A 10 5.44 3.95 -21.38
CA LEU A 10 5.18 5.05 -20.46
C LEU A 10 6.52 5.73 -20.18
N ALA A 11 6.97 6.59 -21.09
CA ALA A 11 8.06 7.50 -20.81
C ALA A 11 7.53 8.57 -19.85
N CYS A 12 8.02 8.60 -18.61
CA CYS A 12 7.83 9.73 -17.71
C CYS A 12 8.59 10.94 -18.29
N ALA A 13 7.92 11.68 -19.18
CA ALA A 13 8.31 13.03 -19.52
C ALA A 13 8.02 13.94 -18.32
N PHE A 14 8.85 14.97 -18.12
CA PHE A 14 8.52 16.09 -17.24
C PHE A 14 7.14 16.63 -17.62
N ALA A 15 6.12 16.30 -16.82
CA ALA A 15 4.74 16.67 -17.07
C ALA A 15 4.33 17.79 -16.12
N ALA A 16 3.85 18.91 -16.66
CA ALA A 16 3.18 19.94 -15.89
C ALA A 16 1.67 19.73 -16.01
N VAL A 17 0.98 19.56 -14.88
CA VAL A 17 -0.48 19.51 -14.85
C VAL A 17 -1.00 20.96 -14.87
N ILE A 18 -1.77 21.31 -15.90
CA ILE A 18 -2.38 22.64 -16.01
C ILE A 18 -3.72 22.60 -15.28
N TRP A 19 -3.87 23.46 -14.26
CA TRP A 19 -5.16 23.70 -13.61
C TRP A 19 -5.57 25.15 -13.78
N ALA A 20 -6.78 25.38 -14.30
CA ALA A 20 -7.44 26.68 -14.19
C ALA A 20 -7.89 26.91 -12.74
N ALA A 21 -7.23 27.85 -12.05
CA ALA A 21 -7.70 28.35 -10.76
C ALA A 21 -8.88 29.30 -11.01
N ASN A 22 -10.05 28.99 -10.44
CA ASN A 22 -11.12 29.97 -10.30
C ASN A 22 -10.72 30.93 -9.16
N GLY A 23 -10.75 32.24 -9.43
CA GLY A 23 -10.23 33.29 -8.55
C GLY A 23 -11.04 33.56 -7.28
N ASP A 24 -11.18 32.54 -6.43
CA ASP A 24 -11.64 32.70 -5.05
C ASP A 24 -10.42 32.89 -4.14
N ASP A 25 -10.46 33.91 -3.28
CA ASP A 25 -9.37 34.29 -2.36
C ASP A 25 -9.16 33.23 -1.25
N ASN A 26 -10.12 32.32 -1.07
CA ASN A 26 -9.97 31.17 -0.18
C ASN A 26 -9.29 29.99 -0.90
N LEU A 27 -7.96 29.95 -0.79
CA LEU A 27 -7.12 28.87 -1.34
C LEU A 27 -7.29 27.54 -0.58
N VAL A 28 -8.40 26.85 -0.82
CA VAL A 28 -8.62 25.47 -0.36
C VAL A 28 -8.47 24.52 -1.55
N PRO A 29 -7.47 23.62 -1.56
CA PRO A 29 -7.34 22.67 -2.66
C PRO A 29 -8.53 21.70 -2.63
N PRO A 30 -9.25 21.49 -3.75
CA PRO A 30 -10.29 20.48 -3.77
C PRO A 30 -9.64 19.10 -3.66
N ARG A 31 -10.13 18.33 -2.69
CA ARG A 31 -9.70 16.95 -2.45
C ARG A 31 -10.83 16.03 -2.88
N ARG A 32 -10.50 15.05 -3.72
CA ARG A 32 -11.45 14.05 -4.21
C ARG A 32 -10.84 12.68 -3.98
N GLU A 33 -11.64 11.76 -3.45
CA GLU A 33 -11.28 10.35 -3.35
C GLU A 33 -11.83 9.55 -4.54
N VAL A 34 -12.75 10.15 -5.30
CA VAL A 34 -13.43 9.49 -6.42
C VAL A 34 -13.35 10.36 -7.67
N TYR A 35 -12.87 9.77 -8.76
CA TYR A 35 -12.67 10.43 -10.05
C TYR A 35 -13.36 9.67 -11.18
N GLY A 36 -13.48 10.34 -12.34
CA GLY A 36 -13.99 9.73 -13.57
C GLY A 36 -15.40 9.15 -13.43
N ASN A 37 -16.29 9.85 -12.71
CA ASN A 37 -17.68 9.42 -12.43
C ASN A 37 -17.76 8.05 -11.71
N GLY A 38 -16.93 7.84 -10.68
CA GLY A 38 -16.98 6.60 -9.90
C GLY A 38 -16.13 5.46 -10.47
N ARG A 39 -15.26 5.74 -11.44
CA ARG A 39 -14.38 4.73 -12.05
C ARG A 39 -13.04 4.57 -11.34
N ILE A 40 -12.58 5.63 -10.68
CA ILE A 40 -11.27 5.65 -10.03
C ILE A 40 -11.53 6.00 -8.57
N PHE A 41 -11.10 5.12 -7.69
CA PHE A 41 -11.12 5.32 -6.25
C PHE A 41 -9.68 5.47 -5.78
N ASP A 42 -9.39 6.60 -5.15
CA ASP A 42 -8.16 6.79 -4.41
C ASP A 42 -8.30 6.05 -3.08
N ILE A 43 -7.49 5.01 -2.90
CA ILE A 43 -7.42 4.19 -1.68
C ILE A 43 -6.15 4.48 -0.89
N SER A 44 -5.47 5.58 -1.20
CA SER A 44 -4.24 5.99 -0.52
C SER A 44 -4.53 6.95 0.63
N HIS A 45 -3.86 6.73 1.76
CA HIS A 45 -3.92 7.65 2.88
C HIS A 45 -3.05 8.87 2.62
N ARG A 46 -3.65 10.06 2.76
CA ARG A 46 -2.93 11.33 2.69
C ARG A 46 -1.91 11.42 3.82
N TYR A 47 -0.67 11.76 3.47
CA TYR A 47 0.33 12.14 4.46
C TYR A 47 -0.07 13.40 5.22
N GLN A 48 -0.13 13.28 6.53
CA GLN A 48 -0.36 14.38 7.46
C GLN A 48 0.33 14.09 8.79
N PRO A 49 0.72 15.11 9.58
CA PRO A 49 1.47 14.91 10.82
C PRO A 49 0.82 13.97 11.84
N GLU A 50 -0.50 13.92 11.86
CA GLU A 50 -1.29 13.12 12.81
C GLU A 50 -1.67 11.73 12.28
N MET A 51 -1.18 11.30 11.11
CA MET A 51 -1.46 9.93 10.68
C MET A 51 -0.67 8.94 11.55
N PRO A 52 -1.18 7.70 11.75
CA PRO A 52 -0.56 6.78 12.68
C PRO A 52 0.80 6.34 12.16
N GLU A 53 1.76 6.27 13.08
CA GLU A 53 3.10 5.73 12.86
C GLU A 53 3.25 4.45 13.68
N TRP A 54 3.96 3.47 13.15
CA TRP A 54 4.20 2.19 13.83
C TRP A 54 4.69 2.38 15.27
N GLU A 55 4.03 1.74 16.24
CA GLU A 55 4.39 1.78 17.66
C GLU A 55 4.52 3.19 18.27
N SER A 56 3.78 4.16 17.72
CA SER A 56 3.81 5.57 18.14
C SER A 56 2.43 6.08 18.51
N ASN A 57 2.36 6.92 19.55
CA ASN A 57 1.15 7.67 19.92
C ASN A 57 1.14 9.09 19.35
N ASP A 58 2.22 9.50 18.69
CA ASP A 58 2.45 10.88 18.28
C ASP A 58 2.14 11.16 16.81
N GLY A 59 1.83 10.10 16.04
CA GLY A 59 1.80 10.16 14.58
C GLY A 59 3.17 10.50 14.00
N ILE A 60 3.23 10.68 12.67
CA ILE A 60 4.51 10.87 11.96
C ILE A 60 5.18 12.24 12.20
N GLY A 61 4.47 13.18 12.83
CA GLY A 61 4.97 14.52 13.13
C GLY A 61 5.34 15.34 11.89
N GLN A 62 6.29 16.26 12.04
CA GLN A 62 6.76 17.06 10.90
C GLN A 62 7.58 16.20 9.95
N PHE A 63 6.98 15.84 8.82
CA PHE A 63 7.63 15.05 7.79
C PHE A 63 8.04 15.84 6.54
N LEU A 64 7.62 17.11 6.41
CA LEU A 64 7.89 17.98 5.26
C LEU A 64 8.31 19.38 5.72
N TRP A 65 9.30 19.96 5.04
CA TRP A 65 9.78 21.33 5.28
C TRP A 65 10.25 21.99 3.99
N LEU A 66 10.46 23.32 4.04
CA LEU A 66 10.91 24.13 2.91
C LEU A 66 12.31 24.70 3.16
N PRO A 67 13.40 24.03 2.76
CA PRO A 67 14.75 24.60 2.86
C PRO A 67 14.91 25.91 2.08
N LYS A 68 14.18 26.05 0.96
CA LYS A 68 14.05 27.30 0.20
C LYS A 68 12.57 27.63 0.02
N SER A 69 12.19 28.87 0.31
CA SER A 69 10.78 29.29 0.26
C SER A 69 10.62 30.63 -0.43
N MET A 70 9.55 30.75 -1.23
CA MET A 70 9.16 32.02 -1.85
C MET A 70 8.82 33.09 -0.82
N LYS A 71 8.30 32.68 0.35
CA LYS A 71 8.07 33.59 1.49
C LYS A 71 9.35 34.29 1.93
N ASN A 72 10.50 33.64 1.74
CA ASN A 72 11.82 34.14 2.11
C ASN A 72 12.64 34.60 0.89
N GLY A 73 11.97 34.92 -0.24
CA GLY A 73 12.61 35.48 -1.44
C GLY A 73 13.24 34.45 -2.40
N SER A 74 13.01 33.15 -2.20
CA SER A 74 13.44 32.13 -3.18
C SER A 74 12.55 32.16 -4.43
N LEU A 75 13.10 31.75 -5.59
CA LEU A 75 12.36 31.70 -6.86
C LEU A 75 11.20 30.67 -6.86
N ALA A 76 11.26 29.68 -5.98
CA ALA A 76 10.26 28.63 -5.82
C ALA A 76 10.25 28.12 -4.38
N ASN A 77 9.17 27.43 -3.99
CA ASN A 77 9.17 26.60 -2.79
C ASN A 77 9.85 25.29 -3.13
N ASN A 78 10.99 25.01 -2.49
CA ASN A 78 11.68 23.74 -2.59
C ASN A 78 11.36 22.94 -1.32
N SER A 79 10.81 21.74 -1.48
CA SER A 79 10.37 20.89 -0.38
C SER A 79 11.33 19.74 -0.17
N GLU A 80 11.62 19.44 1.09
CA GLU A 80 12.24 18.20 1.52
C GLU A 80 11.27 17.42 2.42
N MET A 81 11.40 16.10 2.43
CA MET A 81 10.57 15.22 3.24
C MET A 81 11.36 14.06 3.82
N LYS A 82 10.98 13.58 5.01
CA LYS A 82 11.56 12.42 5.69
C LYS A 82 10.51 11.74 6.56
N PHE A 83 10.35 10.43 6.39
CA PHE A 83 9.53 9.55 7.23
C PHE A 83 9.93 8.08 7.02
N PRO A 84 9.51 7.13 7.88
CA PRO A 84 9.70 5.69 7.65
C PRO A 84 8.99 5.19 6.39
N THR A 85 9.61 4.30 5.62
CA THR A 85 9.04 3.77 4.37
C THR A 85 7.69 3.03 4.53
N HIS A 86 7.42 2.53 5.74
CA HIS A 86 6.16 1.87 6.12
C HIS A 86 5.07 2.86 6.58
N THR A 87 5.17 4.13 6.17
CA THR A 87 4.19 5.17 6.52
C THR A 87 3.05 5.19 5.51
N GLY A 88 1.80 5.13 6.00
CA GLY A 88 0.62 5.25 5.16
C GLY A 88 0.38 4.06 4.26
N THR A 89 -0.25 4.29 3.11
CA THR A 89 -0.44 3.24 2.09
C THR A 89 0.89 2.96 1.39
N HIS A 90 1.43 1.75 1.56
CA HIS A 90 2.75 1.36 1.06
C HIS A 90 2.77 -0.10 0.61
N VAL A 91 3.94 -0.56 0.14
CA VAL A 91 4.21 -1.96 -0.22
C VAL A 91 5.52 -2.40 0.41
N ASP A 92 5.56 -3.64 0.88
CA ASP A 92 6.77 -4.24 1.46
C ASP A 92 7.52 -5.06 0.42
N ALA A 93 8.85 -4.92 0.43
CA ALA A 93 9.76 -5.76 -0.35
C ALA A 93 10.36 -6.88 0.53
N PRO A 94 10.88 -7.96 -0.04
CA PRO A 94 11.45 -9.07 0.73
C PRO A 94 12.55 -8.65 1.72
N GLY A 95 13.36 -7.64 1.37
CA GLY A 95 14.37 -7.07 2.27
C GLY A 95 13.81 -6.48 3.57
N HIS A 96 12.51 -6.24 3.68
CA HIS A 96 11.86 -5.77 4.92
C HIS A 96 12.05 -6.74 6.10
N VAL A 97 12.00 -8.06 5.85
CA VAL A 97 12.07 -9.09 6.91
C VAL A 97 13.18 -10.11 6.74
N PHE A 98 13.93 -10.04 5.63
CA PHE A 98 15.06 -10.91 5.35
C PHE A 98 16.34 -10.09 5.16
N ASP A 99 17.23 -10.14 6.14
CA ASP A 99 18.49 -9.38 6.16
C ASP A 99 19.37 -9.63 4.92
N HIS A 100 19.50 -10.90 4.52
CA HIS A 100 20.24 -11.27 3.32
C HIS A 100 19.60 -10.75 2.02
N TYR A 101 18.28 -10.53 2.00
CA TYR A 101 17.60 -9.91 0.87
C TYR A 101 17.78 -8.41 0.84
N PHE A 102 17.81 -7.75 2.01
CA PHE A 102 18.14 -6.34 2.10
C PHE A 102 19.53 -6.05 1.54
N HIS A 103 20.53 -6.82 1.96
CA HIS A 103 21.91 -6.67 1.48
C HIS A 103 22.08 -7.05 0.00
N ALA A 104 21.22 -7.91 -0.54
CA ALA A 104 21.21 -8.27 -1.96
C ALA A 104 20.40 -7.31 -2.84
N GLY A 105 19.76 -6.28 -2.26
CA GLY A 105 19.00 -5.29 -3.01
C GLY A 105 17.62 -5.76 -3.46
N PHE A 106 17.00 -6.74 -2.79
CA PHE A 106 15.59 -7.09 -3.02
C PHE A 106 14.67 -6.06 -2.34
N ASP A 107 14.70 -4.84 -2.87
CA ASP A 107 13.86 -3.73 -2.44
C ASP A 107 12.67 -3.50 -3.40
N VAL A 108 11.95 -2.40 -3.23
CA VAL A 108 10.70 -2.14 -3.95
C VAL A 108 10.89 -2.00 -5.48
N ASP A 109 12.10 -1.67 -5.94
CA ASP A 109 12.39 -1.56 -7.38
C ASP A 109 12.46 -2.92 -8.09
N THR A 110 12.62 -4.00 -7.33
CA THR A 110 12.66 -5.39 -7.84
C THR A 110 11.28 -6.04 -7.96
N LEU A 111 10.23 -5.37 -7.49
CA LEU A 111 8.87 -5.91 -7.50
C LEU A 111 8.29 -5.96 -8.91
N ASP A 112 7.60 -7.05 -9.22
CA ASP A 112 6.97 -7.26 -10.53
C ASP A 112 5.77 -6.31 -10.72
N LEU A 113 5.90 -5.36 -11.66
CA LEU A 113 4.83 -4.41 -12.00
C LEU A 113 3.58 -5.10 -12.55
N ASP A 114 3.71 -6.27 -13.19
CA ASP A 114 2.58 -7.10 -13.65
C ASP A 114 1.90 -7.84 -12.50
N ILE A 115 2.46 -7.82 -11.28
CA ILE A 115 1.78 -8.20 -10.02
C ILE A 115 1.18 -6.97 -9.34
N LEU A 116 1.81 -5.79 -9.44
CA LEU A 116 1.29 -4.56 -8.82
C LEU A 116 0.13 -3.91 -9.60
N ASN A 117 0.01 -4.17 -10.91
CA ASN A 117 -0.99 -3.51 -11.76
C ASN A 117 -1.93 -4.51 -12.45
N GLY A 118 -3.22 -4.45 -12.14
CA GLY A 118 -4.23 -5.26 -12.83
C GLY A 118 -5.51 -5.45 -12.02
N PRO A 119 -6.42 -6.34 -12.49
CA PRO A 119 -7.65 -6.63 -11.78
C PRO A 119 -7.38 -7.13 -10.36
N ALA A 120 -8.15 -6.58 -9.42
CA ALA A 120 -8.12 -6.96 -8.01
C ALA A 120 -9.54 -7.22 -7.50
N MET A 121 -9.63 -8.13 -6.54
CA MET A 121 -10.87 -8.42 -5.82
C MET A 121 -10.82 -7.76 -4.44
N LEU A 122 -11.86 -7.00 -4.10
CA LEU A 122 -12.07 -6.54 -2.73
C LEU A 122 -12.88 -7.60 -1.99
N VAL A 123 -12.39 -8.04 -0.83
CA VAL A 123 -13.03 -9.07 -0.01
C VAL A 123 -13.26 -8.53 1.40
N ASP A 124 -14.49 -8.67 1.91
CA ASP A 124 -14.81 -8.38 3.30
C ASP A 124 -14.48 -9.56 4.21
N VAL A 125 -13.74 -9.27 5.28
CA VAL A 125 -13.37 -10.23 6.32
C VAL A 125 -14.36 -10.13 7.50
N PRO A 126 -14.71 -11.23 8.20
CA PRO A 126 -15.47 -11.16 9.45
C PRO A 126 -14.87 -10.15 10.44
N ARG A 127 -15.72 -9.39 11.14
CA ARG A 127 -15.31 -8.25 11.98
C ARG A 127 -14.88 -8.64 13.40
N ASP A 128 -14.97 -9.91 13.74
CA ASP A 128 -14.73 -10.47 15.07
C ASP A 128 -13.46 -11.33 15.14
N SER A 129 -12.64 -11.35 14.09
CA SER A 129 -11.46 -12.21 14.03
C SER A 129 -10.31 -11.65 13.19
N ASN A 130 -9.10 -12.13 13.50
CA ASN A 130 -7.95 -12.06 12.59
C ASN A 130 -8.15 -12.97 11.38
N ILE A 131 -7.36 -12.74 10.32
CA ILE A 131 -7.44 -13.54 9.09
C ILE A 131 -6.68 -14.87 9.31
N THR A 132 -7.40 -15.85 9.86
CA THR A 132 -6.91 -17.23 10.11
C THR A 132 -7.09 -18.14 8.89
N ALA A 133 -6.57 -19.37 8.95
CA ALA A 133 -6.82 -20.36 7.90
C ALA A 133 -8.31 -20.67 7.73
N GLN A 134 -9.07 -20.71 8.84
CA GLN A 134 -10.51 -20.94 8.81
C GLN A 134 -11.24 -19.79 8.12
N VAL A 135 -10.87 -18.54 8.43
CA VAL A 135 -11.43 -17.36 7.77
C VAL A 135 -11.10 -17.39 6.29
N MET A 136 -9.83 -17.61 5.90
CA MET A 136 -9.44 -17.69 4.49
C MET A 136 -10.23 -18.75 3.72
N LYS A 137 -10.46 -19.92 4.33
CA LYS A 137 -11.29 -20.98 3.74
C LYS A 137 -12.75 -20.55 3.56
N SER A 138 -13.33 -19.81 4.51
CA SER A 138 -14.72 -19.36 4.42
C SER A 138 -14.95 -18.25 3.40
N LEU A 139 -13.90 -17.51 3.01
CA LEU A 139 -14.01 -16.44 2.01
C LEU A 139 -14.30 -16.96 0.60
N ASN A 140 -14.07 -18.25 0.33
CA ASN A 140 -14.37 -18.91 -0.95
C ASN A 140 -13.85 -18.14 -2.18
N ILE A 141 -12.64 -17.58 -2.08
CA ILE A 141 -12.03 -16.79 -3.16
C ILE A 141 -11.82 -17.68 -4.40
N PRO A 142 -12.33 -17.31 -5.59
CA PRO A 142 -12.17 -18.11 -6.79
C PRO A 142 -10.70 -18.33 -7.20
N ARG A 143 -10.41 -19.48 -7.82
CA ARG A 143 -9.12 -19.71 -8.50
C ARG A 143 -8.92 -18.72 -9.63
N GLY A 144 -7.66 -18.39 -9.92
CA GLY A 144 -7.26 -17.40 -10.93
C GLY A 144 -7.26 -15.95 -10.46
N VAL A 145 -7.74 -15.65 -9.24
CA VAL A 145 -7.62 -14.31 -8.65
C VAL A 145 -6.18 -14.06 -8.20
N ILE A 146 -5.53 -13.05 -8.79
CA ILE A 146 -4.12 -12.73 -8.54
C ILE A 146 -3.93 -11.70 -7.43
N ARG A 147 -4.87 -10.76 -7.28
CA ARG A 147 -4.77 -9.65 -6.32
C ARG A 147 -6.02 -9.58 -5.46
N VAL A 148 -5.83 -9.51 -4.16
CA VAL A 148 -6.94 -9.37 -3.22
C VAL A 148 -6.65 -8.26 -2.23
N LEU A 149 -7.60 -7.34 -2.08
CA LEU A 149 -7.62 -6.35 -1.02
C LEU A 149 -8.60 -6.83 0.05
N PHE A 150 -8.14 -6.94 1.29
CA PHE A 150 -8.94 -7.39 2.42
C PHE A 150 -9.42 -6.18 3.20
N ARG A 151 -10.73 -5.96 3.22
CA ARG A 151 -11.38 -4.97 4.09
C ARG A 151 -11.74 -5.63 5.41
N THR A 152 -11.28 -5.05 6.50
CA THR A 152 -11.39 -5.62 7.84
C THR A 152 -12.12 -4.65 8.78
N LEU A 153 -12.14 -4.98 10.07
CA LEU A 153 -12.60 -4.07 11.12
C LEU A 153 -11.75 -2.79 11.21
N ASN A 154 -10.51 -2.79 10.69
CA ASN A 154 -9.62 -1.62 10.76
C ASN A 154 -10.23 -0.39 10.05
N THR A 155 -10.84 -0.60 8.88
CA THR A 155 -11.57 0.45 8.15
C THR A 155 -12.75 0.98 8.97
N ASP A 156 -13.54 0.09 9.58
CA ASP A 156 -14.72 0.48 10.37
C ASP A 156 -14.32 1.27 11.63
N ARG A 157 -13.19 0.89 12.25
CA ARG A 157 -12.55 1.62 13.37
C ARG A 157 -11.82 2.89 12.93
N ARG A 158 -11.68 3.10 11.63
CA ARG A 158 -10.97 4.23 11.02
C ARG A 158 -9.53 4.36 11.53
N LEU A 159 -8.83 3.24 11.75
CA LEU A 159 -7.51 3.26 12.41
C LEU A 159 -6.50 4.15 11.70
N MET A 160 -6.51 4.19 10.36
CA MET A 160 -5.64 5.08 9.57
C MET A 160 -5.97 6.58 9.68
N PHE A 161 -7.08 6.93 10.33
CA PHE A 161 -7.47 8.31 10.63
C PHE A 161 -7.26 8.67 12.11
N GLN A 162 -6.70 7.75 12.90
CA GLN A 162 -6.33 7.99 14.29
C GLN A 162 -4.85 8.37 14.38
N LYS A 163 -4.52 9.19 15.36
CA LYS A 163 -3.14 9.59 15.64
C LYS A 163 -2.35 8.48 16.30
N GLU A 164 -2.98 7.80 17.25
CA GLU A 164 -2.38 6.73 18.02
C GLU A 164 -2.36 5.44 17.20
N TRP A 165 -1.22 4.76 17.24
CA TRP A 165 -1.12 3.40 16.75
C TRP A 165 -1.88 2.43 17.64
N ASP A 166 -2.59 1.52 17.01
CA ASP A 166 -3.43 0.55 17.71
C ASP A 166 -2.91 -0.85 17.40
N SER A 167 -2.38 -1.56 18.40
CA SER A 167 -1.82 -2.92 18.26
C SER A 167 -2.88 -4.02 18.08
N SER A 168 -4.15 -3.72 18.36
CA SER A 168 -5.27 -4.66 18.26
C SER A 168 -5.93 -4.68 16.88
N TYR A 169 -5.24 -4.15 15.87
CA TYR A 169 -5.67 -4.19 14.48
C TYR A 169 -5.80 -5.62 13.97
N VAL A 170 -6.69 -5.79 12.99
CA VAL A 170 -6.90 -7.06 12.29
C VAL A 170 -5.81 -7.24 11.24
N GLY A 171 -5.23 -8.44 11.21
CA GLY A 171 -4.30 -8.85 10.16
C GLY A 171 -4.25 -10.36 10.01
N PHE A 172 -3.31 -10.84 9.20
CA PHE A 172 -3.09 -12.27 9.00
C PHE A 172 -2.36 -12.93 10.17
N THR A 173 -2.91 -14.04 10.64
CA THR A 173 -2.16 -14.99 11.46
C THR A 173 -1.28 -15.87 10.57
N ALA A 174 -0.29 -16.54 11.16
CA ALA A 174 0.67 -17.34 10.42
C ALA A 174 0.00 -18.48 9.61
N ASP A 175 -1.01 -19.13 10.18
CA ASP A 175 -1.78 -20.18 9.51
C ASP A 175 -2.68 -19.62 8.40
N GLY A 176 -3.23 -18.41 8.57
CA GLY A 176 -4.00 -17.73 7.52
C GLY A 176 -3.14 -17.36 6.31
N ALA A 177 -1.96 -16.78 6.56
CA ALA A 177 -0.98 -16.49 5.52
C ALA A 177 -0.57 -17.76 4.77
N LYS A 178 -0.26 -18.84 5.52
CA LYS A 178 0.14 -20.13 4.95
C LYS A 178 -0.97 -20.74 4.10
N TRP A 179 -2.20 -20.75 4.62
CA TRP A 179 -3.35 -21.27 3.87
C TRP A 179 -3.54 -20.52 2.56
N LEU A 180 -3.46 -19.19 2.57
CA LEU A 180 -3.58 -18.35 1.37
C LEU A 180 -2.54 -18.76 0.32
N VAL A 181 -1.27 -18.83 0.70
CA VAL A 181 -0.17 -19.15 -0.22
C VAL A 181 -0.31 -20.56 -0.81
N GLU A 182 -0.73 -21.54 0.00
CA GLU A 182 -0.82 -22.95 -0.42
C GLU A 182 -2.09 -23.27 -1.23
N ASN A 183 -3.20 -22.56 -1.00
CA ASN A 183 -4.52 -22.95 -1.51
C ASN A 183 -5.11 -21.99 -2.54
N THR A 184 -4.41 -20.91 -2.90
CA THR A 184 -4.91 -19.89 -3.85
C THR A 184 -3.89 -19.56 -4.94
N ASP A 185 -4.33 -18.81 -5.96
CA ASP A 185 -3.45 -18.25 -7.00
C ASP A 185 -2.97 -16.82 -6.65
N ILE A 186 -3.36 -16.29 -5.49
CA ILE A 186 -3.11 -14.91 -5.08
C ILE A 186 -1.61 -14.66 -4.99
N LYS A 187 -1.17 -13.52 -5.52
CA LYS A 187 0.22 -13.01 -5.50
C LYS A 187 0.35 -11.66 -4.81
N LEU A 188 -0.71 -10.86 -4.77
CA LEU A 188 -0.77 -9.59 -4.05
C LEU A 188 -1.86 -9.64 -2.99
N VAL A 189 -1.48 -9.26 -1.77
CA VAL A 189 -2.37 -9.11 -0.62
C VAL A 189 -2.32 -7.65 -0.18
N GLY A 190 -3.44 -6.96 -0.24
CA GLY A 190 -3.61 -5.65 0.37
C GLY A 190 -4.42 -5.76 1.66
N ILE A 191 -4.03 -4.98 2.67
CA ILE A 191 -4.73 -4.85 3.95
C ILE A 191 -5.06 -3.37 4.17
N ASP A 192 -5.95 -3.08 5.12
CA ASP A 192 -6.44 -1.73 5.43
C ASP A 192 -5.83 -1.13 6.71
N TYR A 193 -4.59 -1.50 7.05
CA TYR A 193 -3.79 -0.88 8.11
C TYR A 193 -2.28 -0.96 7.84
N LEU A 194 -1.44 -0.54 8.79
CA LEU A 194 0.02 -0.41 8.62
C LEU A 194 0.78 -1.73 8.43
N SER A 195 0.18 -2.89 8.73
CA SER A 195 0.81 -4.20 8.58
C SER A 195 -0.18 -5.23 8.06
N VAL A 196 0.27 -6.08 7.12
CA VAL A 196 -0.53 -7.22 6.61
C VAL A 196 -0.73 -8.30 7.65
N ALA A 197 0.21 -8.44 8.59
CA ALA A 197 0.17 -9.44 9.65
C ALA A 197 -0.41 -8.85 10.93
N SER A 198 -1.25 -9.61 11.65
CA SER A 198 -1.69 -9.20 12.99
C SER A 198 -0.50 -9.11 13.94
N TYR A 199 -0.55 -8.22 14.93
CA TYR A 199 0.59 -7.93 15.80
C TYR A 199 1.24 -9.17 16.44
N ASP A 200 0.45 -10.10 16.99
CA ASP A 200 0.96 -11.33 17.62
C ASP A 200 1.68 -12.29 16.64
N TYR A 201 1.45 -12.12 15.34
CA TYR A 201 1.99 -12.97 14.26
C TYR A 201 2.79 -12.17 13.25
N LEU A 202 3.28 -10.98 13.62
CA LEU A 202 3.91 -10.02 12.74
C LEU A 202 4.98 -10.68 11.85
N ILE A 203 6.04 -11.20 12.45
CA ILE A 203 7.15 -11.79 11.69
C ILE A 203 6.75 -13.11 11.02
N PRO A 204 6.15 -14.11 11.71
CA PRO A 204 5.79 -15.38 11.07
C PRO A 204 4.94 -15.23 9.79
N SER A 205 3.95 -14.34 9.79
CA SER A 205 3.10 -14.11 8.61
C SER A 205 3.86 -13.39 7.48
N HIS A 206 4.67 -12.38 7.79
CA HIS A 206 5.50 -11.72 6.77
C HIS A 206 6.49 -12.69 6.14
N LEU A 207 7.13 -13.56 6.93
CA LEU A 207 8.01 -14.60 6.40
C LEU A 207 7.24 -15.48 5.41
N VAL A 208 6.02 -15.91 5.70
CA VAL A 208 5.22 -16.70 4.74
C VAL A 208 4.98 -15.95 3.43
N PHE A 209 4.65 -14.66 3.48
CA PHE A 209 4.36 -13.89 2.27
C PHE A 209 5.60 -13.54 1.44
N LEU A 210 6.74 -13.29 2.08
CA LEU A 210 7.92 -12.71 1.45
C LEU A 210 9.06 -13.71 1.17
N LYS A 211 8.99 -14.94 1.71
CA LYS A 211 10.12 -15.89 1.65
C LYS A 211 10.54 -16.32 0.25
N ASP A 212 9.62 -16.53 -0.69
CA ASP A 212 9.96 -17.17 -1.98
C ASP A 212 9.05 -16.73 -3.15
N ARG A 213 8.77 -15.43 -3.27
CA ARG A 213 8.09 -14.86 -4.46
C ARG A 213 9.02 -14.08 -5.38
N ILE A 214 10.32 -14.29 -5.25
CA ILE A 214 11.30 -13.92 -6.27
C ILE A 214 11.00 -14.79 -7.50
N SER A 215 10.19 -14.24 -8.40
CA SER A 215 10.24 -14.47 -9.84
C SER A 215 10.82 -15.83 -10.26
N LEU A 216 9.97 -16.87 -10.28
CA LEU A 216 10.10 -17.99 -11.22
C LEU A 216 9.81 -17.52 -12.66
N TYR A 217 10.30 -16.34 -13.04
CA TYR A 217 10.38 -15.92 -14.42
C TYR A 217 11.65 -16.56 -14.98
N LYS A 218 11.52 -17.78 -15.50
CA LYS A 218 12.46 -18.29 -16.50
C LYS A 218 12.09 -17.61 -17.81
N PRO A 219 12.90 -16.69 -18.36
CA PRO A 219 12.73 -16.31 -19.74
C PRO A 219 13.02 -17.55 -20.61
N ASP A 220 12.05 -17.91 -21.46
CA ASP A 220 12.32 -18.73 -22.65
C ASP A 220 13.12 -17.91 -23.68
#